data_AF-A0ABD0J5Y0-F1
#
_entry.id   AF-A0ABD0J5Y0-F1
#
_cell.length_a   1.000
_cell.length_b   1.000
_cell.length_c   1.000
_cell.angle_alpha   90.00
_cell.angle_beta   90.00
_cell.angle_gamma   90.00
#
_symmetry.space_group_name_H-M   'P 1'
#
loop_
_entity.id
_entity.type
_entity.pdbx_description
1 polymer ?
#
loop_
_entity_poly.entity_id
_entity_poly.type
_entity_poly.pdbx_seq_one_letter_code
_entity_poly.pdbx_strand_id
1 'polypeptide(L)'
;MLITTQRLQSENKMTDLKHFYHYTTEEGAEAIKRTGVIKQSKLGGPDGAFGSADERLLHNRFPFAIVKGQQVKRQVKSPRVYGTTLSPLVGLKEIAKNNWGHLWLKNAEEGKLEYAIYIMIPKNELIKAPSKRKIYIHKGDIILKKYKWRVCDPDFEGPEEGSESD
;
A
#
# COMPACT_ATOMS: atom_id res chain seq x y z
N MET A 1 33.52 16.67 -29.90
CA MET A 1 32.07 16.39 -29.78
C MET A 1 31.85 15.53 -28.53
N LEU A 2 31.27 16.10 -27.48
CA LEU A 2 30.97 15.39 -26.22
C LEU A 2 29.52 14.89 -26.29
N ILE A 3 29.33 13.67 -26.79
CA ILE A 3 28.00 13.06 -26.89
C ILE A 3 27.73 12.26 -25.61
N THR A 4 27.06 12.93 -24.68
CA THR A 4 25.88 12.42 -23.94
C THR A 4 26.03 11.13 -23.10
N THR A 5 26.82 11.18 -22.03
CA THR A 5 26.83 10.13 -20.97
C THR A 5 25.58 10.14 -20.08
N GLN A 6 24.66 11.10 -20.22
CA GLN A 6 23.50 11.22 -19.31
C GLN A 6 22.32 10.27 -19.60
N ARG A 7 22.35 9.47 -20.68
CA ARG A 7 21.19 8.66 -21.10
C ARG A 7 21.14 7.24 -20.53
N LEU A 8 22.24 6.72 -19.97
CA LEU A 8 22.31 5.33 -19.48
C LEU A 8 21.96 5.15 -17.99
N GLN A 9 21.81 6.23 -17.20
CA GLN A 9 21.41 6.12 -15.79
C GLN A 9 19.89 6.09 -15.56
N SER A 10 19.08 6.34 -16.58
CA SER A 10 17.62 6.28 -16.49
C SER A 10 17.04 4.88 -16.68
N GLU A 11 17.79 3.94 -17.26
CA GLU A 11 17.26 2.60 -17.60
C GLU A 11 17.50 1.54 -16.50
N ASN A 12 18.41 1.78 -15.55
CA ASN A 12 18.73 0.84 -14.48
C ASN A 12 18.01 1.09 -13.14
N LYS A 13 17.03 2.00 -13.09
CA LYS A 13 16.23 2.28 -11.89
C LYS A 13 14.91 1.51 -11.81
N MET A 14 14.74 0.49 -12.66
CA MET A 14 13.51 -0.28 -12.82
C MET A 14 13.55 -1.68 -12.16
N THR A 15 14.54 -1.98 -11.31
CA THR A 15 14.83 -3.39 -10.96
C THR A 15 14.27 -3.87 -9.62
N ASP A 16 13.82 -3.00 -8.72
CA ASP A 16 13.28 -3.43 -7.41
C ASP A 16 11.76 -3.24 -7.35
N LEU A 17 11.03 -4.13 -8.05
CA LEU A 17 9.56 -4.20 -7.96
C LEU A 17 9.14 -4.92 -6.68
N LYS A 18 8.06 -4.43 -6.06
CA LYS A 18 7.45 -5.03 -4.87
C LYS A 18 6.04 -5.50 -5.20
N HIS A 19 5.73 -6.72 -4.77
CA HIS A 19 4.36 -7.20 -4.67
C HIS A 19 3.61 -6.38 -3.62
N PHE A 20 2.56 -5.69 -4.02
CA PHE A 20 1.73 -4.88 -3.17
C PHE A 20 0.28 -5.33 -3.28
N TYR A 21 -0.29 -5.73 -2.16
CA TYR A 21 -1.68 -6.17 -2.06
C TYR A 21 -2.48 -5.13 -1.28
N HIS A 22 -3.53 -4.63 -1.91
CA HIS A 22 -4.54 -3.81 -1.28
C HIS A 22 -5.80 -4.65 -1.07
N TYR A 23 -6.09 -4.96 0.19
CA TYR A 23 -7.28 -5.73 0.55
C TYR A 23 -8.48 -4.81 0.71
N THR A 24 -9.62 -5.26 0.21
CA THR A 24 -10.86 -4.48 0.15
C THR A 24 -12.08 -5.40 0.14
N THR A 25 -13.27 -4.81 0.20
CA THR A 25 -14.55 -5.51 0.04
C THR A 25 -14.84 -5.75 -1.45
N GLU A 26 -15.84 -6.57 -1.75
CA GLU A 26 -16.32 -6.74 -3.13
C GLU A 26 -16.66 -5.41 -3.82
N GLU A 27 -17.47 -4.56 -3.17
CA GLU A 27 -17.85 -3.25 -3.70
C GLU A 27 -16.62 -2.37 -3.98
N GLY A 28 -15.62 -2.43 -3.09
CA GLY A 28 -14.37 -1.71 -3.26
C GLY A 28 -13.57 -2.20 -4.46
N ALA A 29 -13.47 -3.52 -4.65
CA ALA A 29 -12.81 -4.13 -5.80
C ALA A 29 -13.49 -3.73 -7.11
N GLU A 30 -14.83 -3.79 -7.17
CA GLU A 30 -15.60 -3.38 -8.35
C GLU A 30 -15.43 -1.88 -8.65
N ALA A 31 -15.44 -1.02 -7.63
CA ALA A 31 -15.18 0.40 -7.80
C ALA A 31 -13.76 0.67 -8.33
N ILE A 32 -12.76 -0.07 -7.85
CA ILE A 32 -11.37 0.02 -8.31
C ILE A 32 -11.24 -0.48 -9.75
N LYS A 33 -11.87 -1.61 -10.11
CA LYS A 33 -11.92 -2.13 -11.49
C LYS A 33 -12.50 -1.08 -12.44
N ARG A 34 -13.64 -0.48 -12.07
CA ARG A 34 -14.34 0.52 -12.89
C ARG A 34 -13.55 1.81 -13.05
N THR A 35 -12.95 2.32 -11.97
CA THR A 35 -12.27 3.63 -11.98
C THR A 35 -10.80 3.54 -12.40
N GLY A 36 -10.18 2.38 -12.29
CA GLY A 36 -8.74 2.19 -12.47
C GLY A 36 -7.90 2.90 -11.41
N VAL A 37 -8.50 3.28 -10.26
CA VAL A 37 -7.83 4.06 -9.22
C VAL A 37 -8.13 3.49 -7.84
N ILE A 38 -7.07 3.24 -7.06
CA ILE A 38 -7.21 3.01 -5.61
C ILE A 38 -7.12 4.37 -4.94
N LYS A 39 -8.25 4.80 -4.39
CA LYS A 39 -8.36 6.08 -3.72
C LYS A 39 -7.68 6.05 -2.36
N GLN A 40 -7.03 7.16 -2.02
CA GLN A 40 -6.52 7.44 -0.70
C GLN A 40 -7.60 7.25 0.38
N SER A 41 -7.21 6.67 1.52
CA SER A 41 -8.12 6.50 2.65
C SER A 41 -8.60 7.87 3.14
N LYS A 42 -9.92 8.03 3.31
CA LYS A 42 -10.53 9.26 3.81
C LYS A 42 -10.11 9.47 5.27
N LEU A 43 -9.64 10.68 5.59
CA LEU A 43 -9.29 11.09 6.94
C LEU A 43 -10.46 10.82 7.91
N GLY A 44 -10.20 10.02 8.96
CA GLY A 44 -11.18 9.76 10.02
C GLY A 44 -12.15 8.60 9.79
N GLY A 45 -12.03 7.86 8.68
CA GLY A 45 -12.78 6.61 8.48
C GLY A 45 -12.21 5.43 9.28
N PRO A 46 -13.01 4.38 9.56
CA PRO A 46 -12.53 3.16 10.21
C PRO A 46 -11.39 2.47 9.43
N ASP A 47 -11.31 2.70 8.11
CA ASP A 47 -10.24 2.21 7.22
C ASP A 47 -8.91 2.95 7.40
N GLY A 48 -8.92 4.01 8.22
CA GLY A 48 -7.77 4.79 8.65
C GLY A 48 -7.20 4.34 10.00
N ALA A 49 -7.40 3.09 10.44
CA ALA A 49 -6.88 2.57 11.72
C ALA A 49 -5.35 2.69 11.89
N PHE A 50 -4.62 3.03 10.82
CA PHE A 50 -3.20 3.41 10.86
C PHE A 50 -2.91 4.92 10.87
N GLY A 51 -3.88 5.76 10.49
CA GLY A 51 -3.73 7.21 10.40
C GLY A 51 -3.77 7.95 11.74
N SER A 52 -4.05 7.27 12.86
CA SER A 52 -4.07 7.87 14.19
C SER A 52 -2.88 7.50 15.07
N ALA A 53 -2.32 6.29 14.95
CA ALA A 53 -1.38 5.77 15.94
C ALA A 53 0.10 6.08 15.68
N ASP A 54 0.53 6.38 14.45
CA ASP A 54 1.96 6.33 14.12
C ASP A 54 2.49 7.42 13.17
N GLU A 55 1.82 8.58 13.15
CA GLU A 55 2.34 9.72 12.37
C GLU A 55 3.57 10.35 13.02
N ARG A 56 3.72 10.26 14.35
CA ARG A 56 4.85 10.86 15.08
C ARG A 56 6.22 10.33 14.59
N LEU A 57 6.28 9.09 14.09
CA LEU A 57 7.52 8.50 13.57
C LEU A 57 7.88 8.92 12.14
N LEU A 58 6.95 9.48 11.36
CA LEU A 58 7.19 9.93 9.98
C LEU A 58 7.39 11.45 9.84
N HIS A 59 7.11 12.23 10.88
CA HIS A 59 7.19 13.70 10.87
C HIS A 59 8.61 14.28 10.99
N ASN A 60 9.64 13.47 11.32
CA ASN A 60 11.01 13.97 11.52
C ASN A 60 11.77 14.35 10.23
N ARG A 61 11.07 14.49 9.09
CA ARG A 61 11.69 14.77 7.78
C ARG A 61 11.08 15.93 7.00
N PHE A 62 10.16 16.70 7.60
CA PHE A 62 9.59 17.90 6.97
C PHE A 62 9.92 19.14 7.82
N PRO A 63 10.58 20.16 7.24
CA PRO A 63 10.88 21.39 7.97
C PRO A 63 9.58 22.12 8.31
N PHE A 64 9.44 22.48 9.59
CA PHE A 64 8.37 23.33 10.09
C PHE A 64 8.35 24.65 9.32
N ALA A 65 7.21 25.01 8.72
CA ALA A 65 7.01 26.37 8.23
C ALA A 65 6.63 27.26 9.42
N ILE A 66 7.51 28.19 9.79
CA ILE A 66 7.20 29.25 10.76
C ILE A 66 6.45 30.34 9.98
N VAL A 67 5.18 30.55 10.31
CA VAL A 67 4.40 31.71 9.84
C VAL A 67 4.07 32.55 11.06
N LYS A 68 4.63 33.77 11.10
CA LYS A 68 4.27 34.87 12.01
C LYS A 68 4.09 34.50 13.49
N GLY A 69 5.15 34.01 14.14
CA GLY A 69 5.22 33.97 15.61
C GLY A 69 4.27 33.01 16.33
N GLN A 70 3.43 32.27 15.62
CA GLN A 70 2.65 31.17 16.15
C GLN A 70 3.16 29.85 15.59
N GLN A 71 3.56 28.93 16.48
CA GLN A 71 3.75 27.53 16.11
C GLN A 71 2.40 26.92 15.74
N VAL A 72 2.02 27.01 14.47
CA VAL A 72 0.84 26.29 14.00
C VAL A 72 1.27 24.85 13.73
N LYS A 73 0.91 23.92 14.63
CA LYS A 73 0.96 22.47 14.37
C LYS A 73 -0.07 22.13 13.28
N ARG A 74 0.12 22.58 12.04
CA ARG A 74 -0.66 22.07 10.91
C ARG A 74 -0.17 20.65 10.62
N GLN A 75 -0.82 19.67 11.23
CA GLN A 75 -0.77 18.28 10.77
C GLN A 75 -1.39 18.23 9.37
N VAL A 76 -0.58 18.46 8.35
CA VAL A 76 -0.96 18.14 6.97
C VAL A 76 -0.81 16.62 6.86
N LYS A 77 -1.84 15.89 7.28
CA LYS A 77 -1.93 14.45 7.05
C LYS A 77 -2.15 14.25 5.56
N SER A 78 -1.07 14.08 4.79
CA SER A 78 -1.19 13.75 3.38
C SER A 78 -1.96 12.42 3.25
N PRO A 79 -3.01 12.34 2.44
CA PRO A 79 -3.76 11.11 2.29
C PRO A 79 -2.88 9.99 1.71
N ARG A 80 -3.19 8.74 2.08
CA ARG A 80 -2.33 7.57 1.83
C ARG A 80 -3.16 6.36 1.40
N VAL A 81 -2.55 5.50 0.60
CA VAL A 81 -3.04 4.15 0.32
C VAL A 81 -2.15 3.16 1.07
N TYR A 82 -2.78 2.25 1.80
CA TYR A 82 -2.12 1.22 2.58
C TYR A 82 -2.25 -0.14 1.89
N GLY A 83 -1.21 -0.95 2.03
CA GLY A 83 -1.23 -2.34 1.60
C GLY A 83 -0.14 -3.14 2.26
N THR A 84 -0.04 -4.41 1.88
CA THR A 84 0.92 -5.37 2.44
C THR A 84 1.62 -6.13 1.34
N THR A 85 2.75 -6.75 1.66
CA THR A 85 3.41 -7.73 0.77
C THR A 85 2.95 -9.16 1.06
N LEU A 86 2.00 -9.36 1.97
CA LEU A 86 1.42 -10.68 2.25
C LEU A 86 0.41 -11.06 1.18
N SER A 87 0.66 -12.21 0.54
CA SER A 87 -0.22 -12.83 -0.45
C SER A 87 -1.49 -13.39 0.22
N PRO A 88 -2.64 -13.43 -0.49
CA PRO A 88 -3.85 -14.10 -0.02
C PRO A 88 -3.62 -15.54 0.47
N LEU A 89 -2.63 -16.23 -0.10
CA LEU A 89 -2.27 -17.63 0.22
C LEU A 89 -1.81 -17.85 1.66
N VAL A 90 -1.35 -16.83 2.37
CA VAL A 90 -0.98 -16.97 3.80
C VAL A 90 -2.21 -17.09 4.71
N GLY A 91 -3.41 -16.87 4.17
CA GLY A 91 -4.67 -16.99 4.87
C GLY A 91 -5.16 -15.69 5.50
N LEU A 92 -6.48 -15.50 5.49
CA LEU A 92 -7.17 -14.29 5.92
C LEU A 92 -6.81 -13.87 7.35
N LYS A 93 -6.67 -14.83 8.26
CA LYS A 93 -6.33 -14.58 9.67
C LYS A 93 -4.95 -13.93 9.83
N GLU A 94 -3.95 -14.39 9.09
CA GLU A 94 -2.60 -13.83 9.15
C GLU A 94 -2.56 -12.43 8.52
N ILE A 95 -3.25 -12.27 7.38
CA ILE A 95 -3.40 -10.97 6.72
C ILE A 95 -4.08 -9.97 7.64
N ALA A 96 -5.18 -10.36 8.30
CA ALA A 96 -5.89 -9.50 9.23
C ALA A 96 -5.01 -9.06 10.39
N LYS A 97 -4.28 -10.00 11.02
CA LYS A 97 -3.33 -9.68 12.10
C LYS A 97 -2.23 -8.75 11.63
N ASN A 98 -1.70 -8.99 10.44
CA ASN A 98 -0.71 -8.10 9.84
C ASN A 98 -1.28 -6.72 9.55
N ASN A 99 -2.51 -6.60 9.10
CA ASN A 99 -3.09 -5.31 8.70
C ASN A 99 -3.62 -4.50 9.88
N TRP A 100 -4.19 -5.12 10.90
CA TRP A 100 -4.89 -4.40 11.99
C TRP A 100 -4.34 -4.67 13.40
N GLY A 101 -3.35 -5.56 13.54
CA GLY A 101 -2.77 -5.86 14.85
C GLY A 101 -3.82 -6.44 15.79
N HIS A 102 -4.06 -5.81 16.94
CA HIS A 102 -5.04 -6.28 17.93
C HIS A 102 -6.51 -6.10 17.49
N LEU A 103 -6.79 -5.23 16.51
CA LEU A 103 -8.15 -4.97 15.99
C LEU A 103 -8.55 -5.91 14.84
N TRP A 104 -7.78 -6.96 14.60
CA TRP A 104 -7.95 -7.83 13.43
C TRP A 104 -9.27 -8.59 13.42
N LEU A 105 -9.76 -9.04 14.57
CA LEU A 105 -10.99 -9.83 14.65
C LEU A 105 -12.20 -9.03 14.15
N LYS A 106 -12.38 -7.82 14.70
CA LYS A 106 -13.45 -6.91 14.31
C LYS A 106 -13.41 -6.57 12.81
N ASN A 107 -12.23 -6.24 12.27
CA ASN A 107 -12.11 -5.84 10.86
C ASN A 107 -12.24 -7.03 9.88
N ALA A 108 -11.89 -8.24 10.31
CA ALA A 108 -12.09 -9.44 9.52
C ALA A 108 -13.60 -9.78 9.39
N GLU A 109 -14.37 -9.59 10.46
CA GLU A 109 -15.83 -9.79 10.46
C GLU A 109 -16.57 -8.77 9.58
N GLU A 110 -15.98 -7.61 9.33
CA GLU A 110 -16.55 -6.56 8.45
C GLU A 110 -16.31 -6.83 6.93
N GLY A 111 -15.81 -8.01 6.52
CA GLY A 111 -15.64 -8.38 5.10
C GLY A 111 -14.49 -7.66 4.36
N LYS A 112 -13.62 -6.92 5.07
CA LYS A 112 -12.56 -6.10 4.46
C LYS A 112 -11.40 -6.89 3.83
N LEU A 113 -11.49 -8.21 3.78
CA LEU A 113 -10.50 -9.11 3.20
C LEU A 113 -11.10 -10.00 2.10
N GLU A 114 -12.32 -9.73 1.63
CA GLU A 114 -12.98 -10.50 0.57
C GLU A 114 -12.18 -10.50 -0.73
N TYR A 115 -11.60 -9.35 -1.10
CA TYR A 115 -10.81 -9.22 -2.33
C TYR A 115 -9.44 -8.64 -2.07
N ALA A 116 -8.49 -8.98 -2.95
CA ALA A 116 -7.18 -8.35 -2.98
C ALA A 116 -6.86 -7.80 -4.37
N ILE A 117 -6.45 -6.53 -4.43
CA ILE A 117 -5.88 -5.93 -5.62
C ILE A 117 -4.36 -6.10 -5.56
N TYR A 118 -3.82 -6.94 -6.43
CA TYR A 118 -2.38 -7.16 -6.58
C TYR A 118 -1.80 -6.13 -7.55
N ILE A 119 -0.68 -5.52 -7.17
CA ILE A 119 0.01 -4.49 -7.93
C ILE A 119 1.52 -4.71 -7.82
N MET A 120 2.23 -4.60 -8.95
CA MET A 120 3.69 -4.52 -8.96
C MET A 120 4.12 -3.06 -8.94
N ILE A 121 4.57 -2.58 -7.78
CA ILE A 121 4.95 -1.17 -7.57
C ILE A 121 6.46 -1.06 -7.35
N PRO A 122 7.14 -0.08 -7.97
CA PRO A 122 8.54 0.23 -7.65
C PRO A 122 8.74 0.51 -6.16
N LYS A 123 9.73 -0.14 -5.54
CA LYS A 123 9.99 -0.03 -4.09
C LYS A 123 10.23 1.39 -3.60
N ASN A 124 10.77 2.27 -4.44
CA ASN A 124 11.00 3.70 -4.13
C ASN A 124 9.70 4.52 -4.03
N GLU A 125 8.59 4.02 -4.54
CA GLU A 125 7.26 4.64 -4.39
C GLU A 125 6.53 4.19 -3.12
N LEU A 126 7.08 3.20 -2.41
CA LEU A 126 6.52 2.65 -1.19
C LEU A 126 7.33 3.06 0.04
N ILE A 127 6.64 3.46 1.09
CA ILE A 127 7.22 3.68 2.41
C ILE A 127 6.83 2.51 3.30
N LYS A 128 7.82 1.79 3.84
CA LYS A 128 7.59 0.76 4.88
C LYS A 128 7.06 1.45 6.14
N ALA A 129 5.96 0.96 6.70
CA ALA A 129 5.48 1.44 8.00
C ALA A 129 6.50 1.08 9.11
N PRO A 130 6.75 1.96 10.10
CA PRO A 130 7.74 1.74 11.17
C PRO A 130 7.24 0.72 12.22
N SER A 131 6.91 -0.49 11.78
CA SER A 131 6.47 -1.59 12.63
C SER A 131 7.03 -2.93 12.12
N LYS A 132 6.94 -3.97 12.95
CA LYS A 132 7.31 -5.34 12.56
C LYS A 132 6.43 -5.91 11.44
N ARG A 133 5.27 -5.29 11.18
CA ARG A 133 4.29 -5.73 10.19
C ARG A 133 4.79 -5.47 8.77
N LYS A 134 4.33 -6.26 7.81
CA LYS A 134 4.70 -6.14 6.39
C LYS A 134 3.85 -5.11 5.64
N ILE A 135 3.61 -3.96 6.27
CA ILE A 135 2.78 -2.88 5.71
C ILE A 135 3.62 -1.84 4.99
N TYR A 136 3.08 -1.39 3.86
CA TYR A 136 3.66 -0.39 2.99
C TYR A 136 2.62 0.68 2.64
N ILE A 137 3.11 1.87 2.38
CA ILE A 137 2.32 3.07 2.17
C ILE A 137 2.71 3.68 0.82
N HIS A 138 1.74 3.86 -0.06
CA HIS A 138 1.90 4.67 -1.28
C HIS A 138 1.40 6.10 -1.01
N LYS A 139 2.06 7.09 -1.62
CA LYS A 139 1.72 8.50 -1.43
C LYS A 139 0.65 8.92 -2.44
N GLY A 140 -0.54 9.25 -1.94
CA GLY A 140 -1.68 9.64 -2.76
C GLY A 140 -2.41 8.45 -3.38
N ASP A 141 -3.26 8.75 -4.37
CA ASP A 141 -4.01 7.75 -5.12
C ASP A 141 -3.08 6.87 -5.98
N ILE A 142 -3.38 5.58 -6.05
CA ILE A 142 -2.69 4.66 -6.97
C ILE A 142 -3.48 4.58 -8.27
N ILE A 143 -2.88 5.06 -9.36
CA ILE A 143 -3.46 4.98 -10.71
C ILE A 143 -3.01 3.66 -11.34
N LEU A 144 -3.91 2.70 -11.48
CA LEU A 144 -3.57 1.32 -11.86
C LEU A 144 -2.98 1.20 -13.26
N LYS A 145 -3.34 2.08 -14.19
CA LYS A 145 -2.77 2.12 -15.55
C LYS A 145 -1.24 2.31 -15.57
N LYS A 146 -0.63 2.79 -14.48
CA LYS A 146 0.83 2.95 -14.34
C LYS A 146 1.56 1.66 -13.99
N TYR A 147 0.85 0.61 -13.57
CA TYR A 147 1.44 -0.60 -13.01
C TYR A 147 0.87 -1.86 -13.65
N LYS A 148 1.59 -2.98 -13.53
CA LYS A 148 1.02 -4.30 -13.74
C LYS A 148 0.17 -4.64 -12.52
N TRP A 149 -1.10 -4.97 -12.73
CA TRP A 149 -2.03 -5.27 -11.66
C TRP A 149 -3.02 -6.36 -12.05
N ARG A 150 -3.67 -6.98 -11.06
CA ARG A 150 -4.80 -7.90 -11.23
C ARG A 150 -5.65 -7.93 -9.96
N VAL A 151 -6.87 -8.40 -10.08
CA VAL A 151 -7.69 -8.78 -8.92
C VAL A 151 -7.38 -10.24 -8.57
N CYS A 152 -7.19 -10.52 -7.30
CA CYS A 152 -7.10 -11.86 -6.76
C CYS A 152 -8.45 -12.19 -6.13
N ASP A 153 -9.06 -13.28 -6.58
CA ASP A 153 -10.23 -13.84 -5.91
C ASP A 153 -9.84 -14.38 -4.52
N PRO A 154 -10.78 -14.37 -3.56
CA PRO A 154 -10.57 -15.01 -2.26
C PRO A 154 -10.32 -16.52 -2.40
N ASP A 155 -10.85 -17.14 -3.45
CA ASP A 155 -10.65 -18.56 -3.78
C ASP A 155 -9.40 -18.81 -4.63
N PHE A 156 -8.53 -17.79 -4.79
CA PHE A 156 -7.27 -17.95 -5.51
C PHE A 156 -6.31 -18.85 -4.71
N GLU A 157 -6.44 -20.16 -4.90
CA GLU A 157 -5.33 -21.09 -4.79
C GLU A 157 -4.22 -20.57 -5.71
N GLY A 158 -2.98 -20.54 -5.24
CA GLY A 158 -1.88 -19.86 -5.91
C GLY A 158 -1.66 -20.39 -7.33
N PRO A 159 -0.75 -19.80 -8.13
CA PRO A 159 -0.15 -20.62 -9.17
C PRO A 159 0.38 -21.88 -8.47
N GLU A 160 -0.12 -23.07 -8.85
CA GLU A 160 0.47 -24.33 -8.39
C GLU A 160 1.97 -24.18 -8.61
N GLU A 161 2.73 -24.09 -7.52
CA GLU A 161 4.18 -24.15 -7.62
C GLU A 161 4.43 -25.53 -8.23
N GLY A 162 4.78 -25.51 -9.52
CA GLY A 162 4.99 -26.72 -10.29
C GLY A 162 5.90 -27.61 -9.49
N SER A 163 5.36 -28.76 -9.10
CA SER A 163 6.11 -29.85 -8.51
C SER A 163 7.28 -30.13 -9.46
N GLU A 164 8.47 -29.72 -9.06
CA GLU A 164 9.70 -30.30 -9.56
C GLU A 164 9.62 -31.78 -9.18
N SER A 165 9.27 -32.61 -10.15
CA SER A 165 9.45 -34.05 -10.07
C SER A 165 10.95 -34.32 -10.13
N ASP A 166 11.50 -34.78 -9.01
CA ASP A 166 12.80 -35.42 -8.90
C ASP A 166 12.96 -36.59 -9.90
#